data_AF-A0A395J1D9-F1
#
_entry.id   AF-A0A395J1D9-F1
#
_cell.length_a   1.000
_cell.length_b   1.000
_cell.length_c   1.000
_cell.angle_alpha   90.00
_cell.angle_beta   90.00
_cell.angle_gamma   90.00
#
_symmetry.space_group_name_H-M   'P 1'
#
loop_
_entity.id
_entity.type
_entity.pdbx_description
1 polymer ?
#
loop_
_entity_poly.entity_id
_entity_poly.type
_entity_poly.pdbx_seq_one_letter_code
_entity_poly.pdbx_strand_id
1 'polypeptide(L)'
;MADESPFELVDESPLRPLFNNMLSIIKSYELFKEYPSLFVVYAHDNTAPEFEQFPAASNVVDECIKWFSDAGCNIRSDSTPPAAIDITGSQFCLLPFWESPENRVQTVILCGSLLLGKYMSHEMFPGFVDEIVKAHQATKMIGMSEQTLHQNIRTIQKRCHDNMGKGFHHVLTEIALLKTRDEDDRKRSTILFELNGTKEQSFPDYIIKGNDYLRTVLGSAPGKDGSKYRCFLEILEKLGGHKIEETGSADLVRKMRGIYDEAVNDLGKNPKINVEKYISKVNAESHRWISNHHQQASSNGVDIGKARKALNNIPAHYPSALYWVKDFPLTSTR
;
A
#
# COMPACT_ATOMS: atom_id res chain seq x y z
N MET A 1 -20.58 -24.70 -24.40
CA MET A 1 -20.13 -24.92 -23.02
C MET A 1 -18.65 -25.23 -23.12
N ALA A 2 -17.82 -24.20 -22.96
CA ALA A 2 -16.38 -24.37 -22.91
C ALA A 2 -16.04 -24.72 -21.46
N ASP A 3 -15.37 -25.85 -21.30
CA ASP A 3 -14.86 -26.40 -20.05
C ASP A 3 -13.72 -25.49 -19.57
N GLU A 4 -14.05 -24.49 -18.75
CA GLU A 4 -13.05 -23.70 -18.02
C GLU A 4 -12.48 -24.59 -16.91
N SER A 5 -11.48 -25.38 -17.27
CA SER A 5 -10.55 -26.00 -16.32
C SER A 5 -10.17 -24.95 -15.27
N PRO A 6 -10.31 -25.22 -13.97
CA PRO A 6 -9.84 -24.29 -12.95
C PRO A 6 -8.34 -24.14 -13.16
N PHE A 7 -7.89 -22.93 -13.47
CA PHE A 7 -6.46 -22.61 -13.44
C PHE A 7 -6.00 -22.87 -12.01
N GLU A 8 -5.32 -24.00 -11.77
CA GLU A 8 -4.65 -24.25 -10.50
C GLU A 8 -3.66 -23.11 -10.28
N LEU A 9 -3.88 -22.32 -9.23
CA LEU A 9 -2.95 -21.28 -8.81
C LEU A 9 -1.62 -21.95 -8.49
N VAL A 10 -0.55 -21.48 -9.13
CA VAL A 10 0.80 -21.99 -8.89
C VAL A 10 1.19 -21.64 -7.44
N ASP A 11 1.64 -22.62 -6.66
CA ASP A 11 2.22 -22.34 -5.35
C ASP A 11 3.55 -21.60 -5.51
N GLU A 12 3.53 -20.28 -5.33
CA GLU A 12 4.70 -19.41 -5.45
C GLU A 12 5.59 -19.41 -4.20
N SER A 13 5.32 -20.23 -3.18
CA SER A 13 6.17 -20.34 -1.98
C SER A 13 7.67 -20.57 -2.30
N PRO A 14 8.08 -21.32 -3.35
CA PRO A 14 9.48 -21.46 -3.73
C PRO A 14 10.12 -20.15 -4.23
N LEU A 15 9.34 -19.16 -4.70
CA LEU A 15 9.83 -17.88 -5.20
C LEU A 15 10.07 -16.83 -4.10
N ARG A 16 9.73 -17.15 -2.85
CA ARG A 16 9.94 -16.24 -1.72
C ARG A 16 11.39 -15.72 -1.59
N PRO A 17 12.46 -16.52 -1.80
CA PRO A 17 13.83 -16.01 -1.76
C PRO A 17 14.11 -14.96 -2.85
N LEU A 18 13.58 -15.15 -4.06
CA LEU A 18 13.69 -14.18 -5.15
C LEU A 18 13.00 -12.86 -4.80
N PHE A 19 11.77 -12.93 -4.30
CA PHE A 19 11.02 -11.75 -3.86
C PHE A 19 11.74 -10.99 -2.75
N ASN A 20 12.23 -11.68 -1.72
CA ASN A 20 13.00 -11.06 -0.64
C ASN A 20 14.29 -10.39 -1.14
N ASN A 21 14.98 -11.00 -2.13
CA ASN A 21 16.16 -10.39 -2.75
C ASN A 21 15.80 -9.06 -3.46
N MET A 22 14.66 -9.00 -4.16
CA MET A 22 14.16 -7.76 -4.78
C MET A 22 13.91 -6.68 -3.73
N LEU A 23 13.22 -7.00 -2.61
CA LEU A 23 12.99 -6.05 -1.51
C LEU A 23 14.31 -5.54 -0.92
N SER A 24 15.27 -6.43 -0.71
CA SER A 24 16.60 -6.08 -0.19
C SER A 24 17.33 -5.09 -1.11
N ILE A 25 17.27 -5.28 -2.43
CA ILE A 25 17.85 -4.35 -3.39
C ILE A 25 17.16 -2.99 -3.32
N ILE A 26 15.83 -3.00 -3.35
CA ILE A 26 15.00 -1.78 -3.28
C ILE A 26 15.38 -0.95 -2.05
N LYS A 27 15.48 -1.61 -0.89
CA LYS A 27 15.90 -0.99 0.37
C LYS A 27 17.35 -0.51 0.34
N SER A 28 18.26 -1.32 -0.19
CA SER A 28 19.70 -0.99 -0.25
C SER A 28 20.00 0.22 -1.11
N TYR A 29 19.18 0.44 -2.14
CA TYR A 29 19.28 1.62 -3.00
C TYR A 29 18.44 2.80 -2.51
N GLU A 30 17.76 2.64 -1.38
CA GLU A 30 16.90 3.66 -0.80
C GLU A 30 15.88 4.19 -1.83
N LEU A 31 15.41 3.32 -2.76
CA LEU A 31 14.61 3.75 -3.93
C LEU A 31 13.35 4.52 -3.52
N PHE A 32 12.81 4.21 -2.34
CA PHE A 32 11.60 4.81 -1.79
C PHE A 32 11.84 5.64 -0.52
N LYS A 33 13.09 6.00 -0.20
CA LYS A 33 13.40 6.77 1.02
C LYS A 33 12.87 8.20 0.95
N GLU A 34 12.95 8.82 -0.22
CA GLU A 34 12.40 10.16 -0.49
C GLU A 34 11.01 10.11 -1.15
N TYR A 35 10.34 8.95 -1.06
CA TYR A 35 9.01 8.78 -1.62
C TYR A 35 7.92 9.27 -0.65
N PRO A 36 6.73 9.58 -1.20
CA PRO A 36 5.56 9.99 -0.43
C PRO A 36 5.36 9.18 0.85
N SER A 37 4.96 9.88 1.91
CA SER A 37 4.29 9.26 3.04
C SER A 37 3.09 8.44 2.52
N LEU A 38 3.05 7.15 2.86
CA LEU A 38 2.01 6.21 2.43
C LEU A 38 1.03 5.95 3.57
N PHE A 39 -0.26 5.82 3.24
CA PHE A 39 -1.26 5.26 4.14
C PHE A 39 -2.00 4.10 3.48
N VAL A 40 -2.25 3.03 4.22
CA VAL A 40 -3.05 1.89 3.74
C VAL A 40 -4.41 1.91 4.41
N VAL A 41 -5.47 2.00 3.61
CA VAL A 41 -6.87 1.91 4.03
C VAL A 41 -7.40 0.53 3.66
N TYR A 42 -7.91 -0.23 4.63
CA TYR A 42 -8.45 -1.57 4.40
C TYR A 42 -9.43 -1.97 5.52
N ALA A 43 -10.34 -2.89 5.22
CA ALA A 43 -11.16 -3.51 6.25
C ALA A 43 -10.38 -4.65 6.93
N HIS A 44 -10.47 -4.73 8.26
CA HIS A 44 -10.01 -5.90 9.01
C HIS A 44 -11.04 -7.03 8.93
N ASP A 45 -10.57 -8.28 8.92
CA ASP A 45 -11.47 -9.44 8.98
C ASP A 45 -12.38 -9.36 10.22
N ASN A 46 -13.66 -9.66 10.03
CA ASN A 46 -14.68 -9.58 11.06
C ASN A 46 -15.29 -10.96 11.29
N THR A 47 -15.24 -11.43 12.53
CA THR A 47 -15.68 -12.79 12.90
C THR A 47 -17.16 -12.87 13.25
N ALA A 48 -17.91 -11.76 13.17
CA ALA A 48 -19.34 -11.80 13.43
C ALA A 48 -20.07 -12.61 12.35
N PRO A 49 -21.07 -13.46 12.72
CA PRO A 49 -21.75 -14.34 11.77
C PRO A 49 -22.35 -13.63 10.54
N GLU A 50 -22.83 -12.40 10.71
CA GLU A 50 -23.39 -11.60 9.62
C GLU A 50 -22.37 -11.18 8.54
N PHE A 51 -21.07 -11.31 8.83
CA PHE A 51 -19.97 -10.95 7.94
C PHE A 51 -19.18 -12.15 7.38
N GLU A 52 -19.54 -13.38 7.75
CA GLU A 52 -18.82 -14.60 7.33
C GLU A 52 -18.69 -14.73 5.80
N GLN A 53 -19.72 -14.30 5.06
CA GLN A 53 -19.76 -14.31 3.60
C GLN A 53 -19.06 -13.10 2.93
N PHE A 54 -18.50 -12.17 3.71
CA PHE A 54 -17.84 -10.96 3.23
C PHE A 54 -16.39 -10.92 3.75
N PRO A 55 -15.47 -11.69 3.14
CA PRO A 55 -14.08 -11.73 3.58
C PRO A 55 -13.37 -10.39 3.31
N ALA A 56 -12.53 -9.94 4.26
CA ALA A 56 -11.73 -8.74 4.08
C ALA A 56 -10.40 -9.04 3.37
N ALA A 57 -9.89 -10.26 3.52
CA ALA A 57 -8.55 -10.68 3.08
C ALA A 57 -7.43 -9.83 3.73
N SER A 58 -7.62 -9.50 5.01
CA SER A 58 -6.72 -8.57 5.72
C SER A 58 -5.30 -9.13 5.89
N ASN A 59 -5.16 -10.46 5.90
CA ASN A 59 -3.86 -11.15 5.93
C ASN A 59 -2.95 -10.78 4.74
N VAL A 60 -3.50 -10.55 3.55
CA VAL A 60 -2.73 -10.13 2.37
C VAL A 60 -2.21 -8.70 2.57
N VAL A 61 -3.02 -7.85 3.18
CA VAL A 61 -2.65 -6.46 3.49
C VAL A 61 -1.57 -6.41 4.56
N ASP A 62 -1.68 -7.23 5.61
CA ASP A 62 -0.66 -7.33 6.67
C ASP A 62 0.71 -7.73 6.10
N GLU A 63 0.73 -8.71 5.19
CA GLU A 63 1.95 -9.08 4.47
C GLU A 63 2.50 -7.93 3.62
N CYS A 64 1.63 -7.19 2.90
CA CYS A 64 2.05 -6.03 2.12
C CYS A 64 2.63 -4.92 2.99
N ILE A 65 2.02 -4.61 4.15
CA ILE A 65 2.53 -3.61 5.11
C ILE A 65 3.94 -3.99 5.56
N LYS A 66 4.16 -5.27 5.87
CA LYS A 66 5.50 -5.77 6.18
C LYS A 66 6.46 -5.60 5.02
N TRP A 67 6.06 -5.95 3.79
CA TRP A 67 6.93 -5.82 2.62
C TRP A 67 7.28 -4.38 2.27
N PHE A 68 6.38 -3.42 2.50
CA PHE A 68 6.70 -1.99 2.40
C PHE A 68 7.81 -1.60 3.38
N SER A 69 7.74 -2.08 4.62
CA SER A 69 8.81 -1.88 5.61
C SER A 69 10.13 -2.54 5.18
N ASP A 70 10.06 -3.77 4.67
CA ASP A 70 11.21 -4.51 4.15
C ASP A 70 11.84 -3.85 2.91
N ALA A 71 11.04 -3.12 2.11
CA ALA A 71 11.48 -2.29 0.99
C ALA A 71 11.99 -0.90 1.41
N GLY A 72 11.87 -0.53 2.69
CA GLY A 72 12.30 0.77 3.21
C GLY A 72 11.34 1.94 2.93
N CYS A 73 10.07 1.66 2.64
CA CYS A 73 9.04 2.69 2.46
C CYS A 73 8.55 3.25 3.81
N ASN A 74 8.18 4.54 3.83
CA ASN A 74 7.53 5.17 4.98
C ASN A 74 6.01 4.95 4.93
N ILE A 75 5.55 3.88 5.59
CA ILE A 75 4.16 3.43 5.58
C ILE A 75 3.47 3.66 6.92
N ARG A 76 2.21 4.12 6.87
CA ARG A 76 1.28 4.23 7.98
C ARG A 76 0.04 3.38 7.71
N SER A 77 -0.55 2.88 8.78
CA SER A 77 -1.81 2.13 8.79
C SER A 77 -2.43 2.30 10.18
N ASP A 78 -3.75 2.17 10.29
CA ASP A 78 -4.42 2.11 11.59
C ASP A 78 -3.91 0.92 12.45
N SER A 79 -3.25 -0.08 11.84
CA SER A 79 -2.59 -1.20 12.52
C SER A 79 -1.11 -0.96 12.92
N THR A 80 -0.47 0.16 12.54
CA THR A 80 0.93 0.43 12.91
C THR A 80 1.07 1.08 14.29
N PRO A 81 1.83 0.49 15.25
CA PRO A 81 2.07 1.10 16.55
C PRO A 81 2.93 2.38 16.48
N PRO A 82 2.78 3.32 17.44
CA PRO A 82 1.78 3.30 18.49
C PRO A 82 0.42 3.65 17.88
N ALA A 83 -0.58 2.79 18.12
CA ALA A 83 -1.98 3.14 17.93
C ALA A 83 -2.14 4.53 18.56
N ALA A 84 -2.44 5.53 17.75
CA ALA A 84 -2.61 6.88 18.25
C ALA A 84 -3.61 6.79 19.41
N ILE A 85 -3.33 7.51 20.49
CA ILE A 85 -4.21 7.67 21.66
C ILE A 85 -5.63 8.12 21.24
N ASP A 86 -5.78 8.57 19.99
CA ASP A 86 -7.02 8.74 19.26
C ASP A 86 -6.87 8.17 17.83
N ILE A 87 -7.50 7.02 17.54
CA ILE A 87 -7.59 6.43 16.18
C ILE A 87 -8.15 7.46 15.17
N THR A 88 -8.99 8.39 15.63
CA THR A 88 -9.48 9.49 14.80
C THR A 88 -8.37 10.46 14.40
N GLY A 89 -7.38 10.65 15.27
CA GLY A 89 -6.24 11.52 15.04
C GLY A 89 -5.33 11.03 13.90
N SER A 90 -5.12 9.71 13.79
CA SER A 90 -4.32 9.14 12.69
C SER A 90 -5.02 9.30 11.33
N GLN A 91 -6.35 9.24 11.30
CA GLN A 91 -7.14 9.33 10.07
C GLN A 91 -7.05 10.69 9.38
N PHE A 92 -6.82 11.78 10.13
CA PHE A 92 -6.70 13.11 9.54
C PHE A 92 -5.52 13.25 8.57
N CYS A 93 -4.54 12.34 8.59
CA CYS A 93 -3.50 12.33 7.57
C CYS A 93 -4.05 12.07 6.14
N LEU A 94 -5.28 11.54 6.01
CA LEU A 94 -5.96 11.30 4.73
C LEU A 94 -6.58 12.55 4.12
N LEU A 95 -6.72 13.65 4.87
CA LEU A 95 -7.13 14.94 4.31
C LEU A 95 -6.18 15.40 3.20
N PRO A 96 -6.56 16.40 2.39
CA PRO A 96 -5.81 16.74 1.19
C PRO A 96 -4.37 17.15 1.48
N PHE A 97 -3.43 16.44 0.82
CA PHE A 97 -2.00 16.57 1.11
C PHE A 97 -1.47 18.00 1.01
N TRP A 98 -1.95 18.74 0.01
CA TRP A 98 -1.49 20.11 -0.28
C TRP A 98 -1.90 21.15 0.77
N GLU A 99 -2.80 20.82 1.70
CA GLU A 99 -3.22 21.72 2.76
C GLU A 99 -2.25 21.72 3.94
N SER A 100 -1.57 20.59 4.20
CA SER A 100 -0.56 20.45 5.26
C SER A 100 0.36 19.25 4.96
N PRO A 101 1.30 19.37 4.00
CA PRO A 101 2.16 18.26 3.55
C PRO A 101 2.90 17.53 4.68
N GLU A 102 3.23 18.24 5.75
CA GLU A 102 3.93 17.73 6.93
C GLU A 102 3.06 16.78 7.78
N ASN A 103 1.73 16.94 7.76
CA ASN A 103 0.79 16.16 8.58
C ASN A 103 -0.05 15.18 7.76
N ARG A 104 0.03 15.23 6.42
CA ARG A 104 -0.80 14.44 5.51
C ARG A 104 0.00 13.41 4.73
N VAL A 105 -0.69 12.38 4.28
CA VAL A 105 -0.11 11.39 3.38
C VAL A 105 -0.27 11.81 1.94
N GLN A 106 0.82 11.70 1.19
CA GLN A 106 0.83 12.04 -0.23
C GLN A 106 0.20 10.94 -1.06
N THR A 107 0.39 9.66 -0.72
CA THR A 107 -0.22 8.53 -1.45
C THR A 107 -1.02 7.63 -0.51
N VAL A 108 -2.18 7.18 -0.98
CA VAL A 108 -3.04 6.23 -0.28
C VAL A 108 -3.13 4.96 -1.09
N ILE A 109 -3.00 3.81 -0.43
CA ILE A 109 -3.35 2.51 -1.01
C ILE A 109 -4.69 2.12 -0.41
N LEU A 110 -5.74 2.11 -1.24
CA LEU A 110 -7.06 1.67 -0.83
C LEU A 110 -7.24 0.20 -1.23
N CYS A 111 -7.28 -0.67 -0.23
CA CYS A 111 -7.51 -2.10 -0.42
C CYS A 111 -9.01 -2.40 -0.37
N GLY A 112 -9.57 -2.74 -1.52
CA GLY A 112 -10.98 -3.05 -1.69
C GLY A 112 -11.26 -4.52 -1.43
N SER A 113 -12.30 -4.80 -0.65
CA SER A 113 -12.80 -6.15 -0.37
C SER A 113 -14.32 -6.16 -0.28
N LEU A 114 -14.91 -7.35 -0.34
CA LEU A 114 -16.33 -7.59 -0.13
C LEU A 114 -16.80 -7.06 1.23
N LEU A 115 -15.95 -7.14 2.27
CA LEU A 115 -16.28 -6.58 3.59
C LEU A 115 -16.36 -5.05 3.56
N LEU A 116 -15.39 -4.40 2.92
CA LEU A 116 -15.43 -2.94 2.76
C LEU A 116 -16.68 -2.52 1.97
N GLY A 117 -16.99 -3.24 0.89
CA GLY A 117 -18.23 -3.09 0.13
C GLY A 117 -19.48 -3.22 1.00
N LYS A 118 -19.51 -4.22 1.87
CA LYS A 118 -20.61 -4.44 2.81
C LYS A 118 -20.78 -3.27 3.78
N TYR A 119 -19.70 -2.72 4.33
CA TYR A 119 -19.79 -1.54 5.18
C TYR A 119 -20.31 -0.31 4.42
N MET A 120 -19.82 -0.09 3.19
CA MET A 120 -20.27 1.03 2.36
C MET A 120 -21.72 0.89 1.87
N SER A 121 -22.27 -0.32 1.86
CA SER A 121 -23.66 -0.58 1.46
C SER A 121 -24.71 -0.08 2.47
N HIS A 122 -24.28 0.41 3.64
CA HIS A 122 -25.19 0.96 4.63
C HIS A 122 -25.89 2.23 4.12
N GLU A 123 -27.20 2.33 4.30
CA GLU A 123 -28.04 3.41 3.73
C GLU A 123 -27.60 4.83 4.14
N MET A 124 -27.03 4.97 5.34
CA MET A 124 -26.55 6.24 5.86
C MET A 124 -25.16 6.66 5.33
N PHE A 125 -24.42 5.75 4.71
CA PHE A 125 -23.03 6.01 4.31
C PHE A 125 -22.90 7.19 3.32
N PRO A 126 -23.72 7.33 2.26
CA PRO A 126 -23.66 8.48 1.37
C PRO A 126 -23.86 9.83 2.10
N GLY A 127 -24.84 9.89 3.01
CA GLY A 127 -25.08 11.10 3.81
C GLY A 127 -23.92 11.42 4.76
N PHE A 128 -23.31 10.39 5.36
CA PHE A 128 -22.11 10.55 6.19
C PHE A 128 -20.92 11.12 5.38
N VAL A 129 -20.68 10.63 4.16
CA VAL A 129 -19.65 11.17 3.27
C VAL A 129 -19.90 12.66 2.98
N ASP A 130 -21.13 13.02 2.62
CA ASP A 130 -21.50 14.41 2.32
C ASP A 130 -21.28 15.36 3.51
N GLU A 131 -21.58 14.91 4.73
CA GLU A 131 -21.35 15.69 5.95
C GLU A 131 -19.86 15.95 6.21
N ILE A 132 -19.01 14.94 6.00
CA ILE A 132 -17.54 15.09 6.14
C ILE A 132 -17.01 16.08 5.09
N VAL A 133 -17.44 15.95 3.83
CA VAL A 133 -17.05 16.88 2.75
C VAL A 133 -17.49 18.30 3.06
N LYS A 134 -18.73 18.51 3.51
CA LYS A 134 -19.24 19.83 3.90
C LYS A 134 -18.45 20.43 5.06
N ALA A 135 -18.09 19.64 6.08
CA ALA A 135 -17.30 20.11 7.21
C ALA A 135 -15.90 20.57 6.77
N HIS A 136 -15.27 19.84 5.85
CA HIS A 136 -13.97 20.23 5.26
C HIS A 136 -14.08 21.49 4.40
N GLN A 137 -15.08 21.58 3.52
CA GLN A 137 -15.31 22.77 2.69
C GLN A 137 -15.65 24.02 3.51
N ALA A 138 -16.45 23.90 4.57
CA ALA A 138 -16.75 25.01 5.48
C ALA A 138 -15.47 25.53 6.15
N THR A 139 -14.54 24.64 6.48
CA THR A 139 -13.23 25.01 7.04
C THR A 139 -12.44 25.87 6.06
N LYS A 140 -12.44 25.52 4.76
CA LYS A 140 -11.79 26.31 3.70
C LYS A 140 -12.44 27.68 3.51
N MET A 141 -13.76 27.74 3.42
CA MET A 141 -14.48 28.98 3.08
C MET A 141 -14.53 29.98 4.24
N ILE A 142 -14.65 29.49 5.47
CA ILE A 142 -14.87 30.31 6.67
C ILE A 142 -13.54 30.53 7.44
N GLY A 143 -12.45 29.89 7.01
CA GLY A 143 -11.14 30.01 7.65
C GLY A 143 -11.11 29.36 9.05
N MET A 144 -11.83 28.25 9.23
CA MET A 144 -11.84 27.54 10.52
C MET A 144 -10.48 26.90 10.80
N SER A 145 -10.14 26.73 12.08
CA SER A 145 -8.90 26.04 12.43
C SER A 145 -9.00 24.53 12.17
N GLU A 146 -7.86 23.89 11.96
CA GLU A 146 -7.76 22.43 11.83
C GLU A 146 -8.33 21.70 13.06
N GLN A 147 -8.13 22.25 14.26
CA GLN A 147 -8.70 21.70 15.49
C GLN A 147 -10.24 21.70 15.45
N THR A 148 -10.84 22.75 14.90
CA THR A 148 -12.31 22.81 14.76
C THR A 148 -12.80 21.83 13.69
N LEU A 149 -12.08 21.67 12.58
CA LEU A 149 -12.38 20.63 11.60
C LEU A 149 -12.36 19.23 12.24
N HIS A 150 -11.31 18.92 13.00
CA HIS A 150 -11.18 17.64 13.70
C HIS A 150 -12.34 17.40 14.67
N GLN A 151 -12.75 18.43 15.43
CA GLN A 151 -13.87 18.33 16.35
C GLN A 151 -15.21 18.13 15.63
N ASN A 152 -15.42 18.80 14.49
CA ASN A 152 -16.61 18.62 13.67
C ASN A 152 -16.70 17.19 13.12
N ILE A 153 -15.59 16.67 12.59
CA ILE A 153 -15.52 15.29 12.09
C ILE A 153 -15.81 14.29 13.22
N ARG A 154 -15.21 14.45 14.40
CA ARG A 154 -15.51 13.61 15.59
C ARG A 154 -16.99 13.64 15.95
N THR A 155 -17.62 14.80 15.85
CA THR A 155 -19.06 14.95 16.16
C THR A 155 -19.92 14.23 15.13
N ILE A 156 -19.57 14.32 13.84
CA ILE A 156 -20.24 13.60 12.75
C ILE A 156 -20.08 12.09 12.92
N GLN A 157 -18.86 11.60 13.20
CA GLN A 157 -18.59 10.19 13.46
C GLN A 157 -19.41 9.65 14.63
N LYS A 158 -19.46 10.38 15.75
CA LYS A 158 -20.24 9.96 16.93
C LYS A 158 -21.72 9.80 16.58
N ARG A 159 -22.33 10.79 15.92
CA ARG A 159 -23.72 10.72 15.47
C ARG A 159 -23.95 9.54 14.52
N CYS A 160 -23.03 9.32 13.58
CA CYS A 160 -23.11 8.24 12.61
C CYS A 160 -23.02 6.87 13.29
N HIS A 161 -22.09 6.71 14.24
CA HIS A 161 -21.93 5.53 15.07
C HIS A 161 -23.20 5.23 15.88
N ASP A 162 -23.78 6.25 16.53
CA ASP A 162 -25.00 6.11 17.33
C ASP A 162 -26.20 5.63 16.49
N ASN A 163 -26.27 6.03 15.21
CA ASN A 163 -27.37 5.67 14.32
C ASN A 163 -27.15 4.34 13.57
N MET A 164 -25.91 4.04 13.15
CA MET A 164 -25.57 2.82 12.42
C MET A 164 -25.29 1.62 13.34
N GLY A 165 -25.02 1.88 14.62
CA GLY A 165 -24.66 0.87 15.61
C GLY A 165 -23.51 -0.01 15.13
N LYS A 166 -23.75 -1.33 15.08
CA LYS A 166 -22.77 -2.33 14.63
C LYS A 166 -22.38 -2.20 13.16
N GLY A 167 -23.12 -1.43 12.35
CA GLY A 167 -22.78 -1.16 10.97
C GLY A 167 -21.67 -0.11 10.80
N PHE A 168 -21.35 0.66 11.85
CA PHE A 168 -20.30 1.68 11.77
C PHE A 168 -18.91 1.07 11.99
N HIS A 169 -18.03 1.28 11.01
CA HIS A 169 -16.62 0.93 11.10
C HIS A 169 -15.77 2.16 10.79
N HIS A 170 -14.63 2.29 11.49
CA HIS A 170 -13.74 3.45 11.37
C HIS A 170 -13.26 3.66 9.92
N VAL A 171 -13.07 2.58 9.15
CA VAL A 171 -12.73 2.62 7.72
C VAL A 171 -13.71 3.45 6.88
N LEU A 172 -15.00 3.53 7.27
CA LEU A 172 -15.97 4.40 6.58
C LEU A 172 -15.57 5.88 6.66
N THR A 173 -14.96 6.30 7.77
CA THR A 173 -14.43 7.66 7.92
C THR A 173 -13.26 7.86 6.97
N GLU A 174 -12.34 6.91 6.89
CA GLU A 174 -11.18 6.98 6.00
C GLU A 174 -11.62 7.16 4.54
N ILE A 175 -12.59 6.35 4.09
CA ILE A 175 -13.18 6.44 2.75
C ILE A 175 -13.89 7.78 2.51
N ALA A 176 -14.58 8.32 3.52
CA ALA A 176 -15.19 9.65 3.46
C ALA A 176 -14.14 10.77 3.36
N LEU A 177 -13.03 10.68 4.10
CA LEU A 177 -11.93 11.64 4.02
C LEU A 177 -11.25 11.59 2.65
N LEU A 178 -11.14 10.42 2.01
CA LEU A 178 -10.62 10.34 0.64
C LEU A 178 -11.48 11.13 -0.36
N LYS A 179 -12.78 11.28 -0.13
CA LYS A 179 -13.64 12.11 -0.99
C LYS A 179 -13.23 13.58 -0.97
N THR A 180 -12.68 14.09 0.13
CA THR A 180 -12.26 15.50 0.21
C THR A 180 -11.01 15.79 -0.64
N ARG A 181 -10.29 14.75 -1.08
CA ARG A 181 -9.17 14.84 -2.01
C ARG A 181 -9.62 14.98 -3.48
N ASP A 182 -10.94 14.88 -3.75
CA ASP A 182 -11.56 14.99 -5.08
C ASP A 182 -11.67 16.46 -5.53
N GLU A 183 -10.52 17.12 -5.75
CA GLU A 183 -10.41 18.47 -6.34
C GLU A 183 -9.37 18.47 -7.47
N ASP A 184 -9.71 19.06 -8.63
CA ASP A 184 -8.82 19.44 -9.74
C ASP A 184 -7.70 18.44 -10.11
N ASP A 185 -8.04 17.27 -10.65
CA ASP A 185 -7.08 16.27 -11.17
C ASP A 185 -6.17 15.59 -10.10
N ARG A 186 -6.39 15.85 -8.81
CA ARG A 186 -5.54 15.37 -7.68
C ARG A 186 -5.95 14.01 -7.10
N LYS A 187 -7.00 13.40 -7.66
CA LYS A 187 -7.44 11.99 -7.39
C LYS A 187 -6.32 10.96 -7.53
N ARG A 188 -5.35 11.30 -8.37
CA ARG A 188 -4.23 10.45 -8.80
C ARG A 188 -3.36 9.95 -7.64
N SER A 189 -3.53 10.44 -6.42
CA SER A 189 -2.78 9.97 -5.25
C SER A 189 -3.32 8.67 -4.61
N THR A 190 -4.36 8.03 -5.17
CA THR A 190 -4.94 6.80 -4.60
C THR A 190 -4.73 5.59 -5.50
N ILE A 191 -3.94 4.62 -5.03
CA ILE A 191 -3.75 3.32 -5.68
C ILE A 191 -4.85 2.38 -5.21
N LEU A 192 -5.56 1.74 -6.14
CA LEU A 192 -6.62 0.78 -5.81
C LEU A 192 -6.04 -0.63 -5.81
N PHE A 193 -6.22 -1.37 -4.72
CA PHE A 193 -5.83 -2.77 -4.64
C PHE A 193 -7.06 -3.64 -4.37
N GLU A 194 -7.56 -4.29 -5.42
CA GLU A 194 -8.74 -5.15 -5.37
C GLU A 194 -8.33 -6.52 -4.83
N LEU A 195 -8.69 -6.83 -3.58
CA LEU A 195 -8.32 -8.07 -2.90
C LEU A 195 -9.28 -9.22 -3.24
N ASN A 196 -10.58 -8.91 -3.30
CA ASN A 196 -11.64 -9.83 -3.68
C ASN A 196 -12.89 -9.02 -4.10
N GLY A 197 -13.91 -9.73 -4.61
CA GLY A 197 -15.09 -9.10 -5.19
C GLY A 197 -14.78 -8.47 -6.55
N THR A 198 -15.59 -7.48 -6.94
CA THR A 198 -15.40 -6.66 -8.13
C THR A 198 -15.12 -5.21 -7.74
N LYS A 199 -14.52 -4.42 -8.63
CA LYS A 199 -14.26 -3.00 -8.36
C LYS A 199 -15.50 -2.22 -7.91
N GLU A 200 -16.67 -2.47 -8.51
CA GLU A 200 -17.94 -1.81 -8.16
C GLU A 200 -18.46 -2.23 -6.78
N GLN A 201 -18.16 -3.45 -6.35
CA GLN A 201 -18.53 -3.94 -5.02
C GLN A 201 -17.59 -3.41 -3.94
N SER A 202 -16.30 -3.23 -4.28
CA SER A 202 -15.24 -3.05 -3.30
C SER A 202 -14.78 -1.60 -3.13
N PHE A 203 -15.15 -0.69 -4.03
CA PHE A 203 -14.77 0.73 -3.99
C PHE A 203 -15.96 1.65 -4.27
N PRO A 204 -15.97 2.89 -3.73
CA PRO A 204 -16.99 3.87 -4.08
C PRO A 204 -16.73 4.50 -5.46
N ASP A 205 -17.80 4.78 -6.21
CA ASP A 205 -17.76 5.32 -7.58
C ASP A 205 -16.87 6.55 -7.74
N TYR A 206 -16.85 7.44 -6.74
CA TYR A 206 -16.08 8.68 -6.81
C TYR A 206 -14.56 8.48 -6.74
N ILE A 207 -14.11 7.33 -6.21
CA ILE A 207 -12.72 6.91 -6.20
C ILE A 207 -12.38 6.17 -7.50
N ILE A 208 -13.26 5.30 -7.99
CA ILE A 208 -13.05 4.53 -9.22
C ILE A 208 -12.88 5.47 -10.41
N LYS A 209 -13.75 6.50 -10.51
CA LYS A 209 -13.73 7.50 -11.58
C LYS A 209 -12.41 8.29 -11.57
N GLY A 210 -11.51 7.94 -12.49
CA GLY A 210 -10.22 8.61 -12.69
C GLY A 210 -9.00 7.88 -12.13
N ASN A 211 -9.16 6.76 -11.41
CA ASN A 211 -8.04 6.01 -10.81
C ASN A 211 -7.87 4.58 -11.35
N ASP A 212 -8.64 4.17 -12.36
CA ASP A 212 -8.58 2.78 -12.87
C ASP A 212 -7.18 2.39 -13.40
N TYR A 213 -6.38 3.37 -13.88
CA TYR A 213 -5.00 3.15 -14.32
C TYR A 213 -4.04 2.79 -13.17
N LEU A 214 -4.40 3.09 -11.92
CA LEU A 214 -3.64 2.71 -10.73
C LEU A 214 -4.14 1.40 -10.11
N ARG A 215 -5.16 0.76 -10.68
CA ARG A 215 -5.78 -0.43 -10.09
C ARG A 215 -4.90 -1.68 -10.22
N THR A 216 -4.64 -2.35 -9.11
CA THR A 216 -4.01 -3.67 -9.00
C THR A 216 -5.09 -4.67 -8.55
N VAL A 217 -5.08 -5.89 -9.07
CA VAL A 217 -6.10 -6.92 -8.76
C VAL A 217 -5.41 -8.20 -8.30
N LEU A 218 -5.85 -8.72 -7.15
CA LEU A 218 -5.43 -10.02 -6.61
C LEU A 218 -6.23 -11.16 -7.29
N GLY A 219 -5.56 -12.25 -7.60
CA GLY A 219 -6.16 -13.44 -8.21
C GLY A 219 -6.27 -13.39 -9.74
N SER A 220 -6.99 -14.37 -10.27
CA SER A 220 -7.09 -14.66 -11.70
C SER A 220 -8.11 -13.76 -12.40
N ALA A 221 -7.76 -12.49 -12.65
CA ALA A 221 -8.49 -11.74 -13.68
C ALA A 221 -8.17 -12.35 -15.06
N PRO A 222 -9.08 -12.32 -16.07
CA PRO A 222 -8.78 -12.83 -17.40
C PRO A 222 -7.47 -12.22 -17.95
N GLY A 223 -6.44 -13.06 -18.14
CA GLY A 223 -5.11 -12.64 -18.60
C GLY A 223 -4.15 -12.12 -17.51
N LYS A 224 -4.44 -12.28 -16.22
CA LYS A 224 -3.52 -11.94 -15.11
C LYS A 224 -3.47 -13.07 -14.08
N ASP A 225 -2.27 -13.58 -13.82
CA ASP A 225 -1.97 -14.40 -12.65
C ASP A 225 -1.63 -13.46 -11.48
N GLY A 226 -2.66 -12.95 -10.79
CA GLY A 226 -2.54 -11.87 -9.81
C GLY A 226 -2.08 -12.33 -8.43
N SER A 227 -0.90 -12.93 -8.31
CA SER A 227 -0.38 -13.32 -7.00
C SER A 227 -0.09 -12.12 -6.09
N LYS A 228 -0.12 -12.31 -4.77
CA LYS A 228 0.18 -11.24 -3.80
C LYS A 228 1.56 -10.60 -4.00
N TYR A 229 2.57 -11.39 -4.40
CA TYR A 229 3.92 -10.91 -4.68
C TYR A 229 3.94 -10.03 -5.94
N ARG A 230 3.30 -10.50 -7.01
CA ARG A 230 3.18 -9.76 -8.26
C ARG A 230 2.41 -8.46 -8.06
N CYS A 231 1.29 -8.49 -7.34
CA CYS A 231 0.49 -7.33 -6.99
C CYS A 231 1.33 -6.29 -6.21
N PHE A 232 2.12 -6.74 -5.24
CA PHE A 232 2.98 -5.85 -4.47
C PHE A 232 4.03 -5.16 -5.35
N LEU A 233 4.70 -5.90 -6.25
CA LEU A 233 5.65 -5.32 -7.20
C LEU A 233 4.98 -4.32 -8.17
N GLU A 234 3.75 -4.60 -8.60
CA GLU A 234 2.96 -3.68 -9.40
C GLU A 234 2.59 -2.39 -8.63
N ILE A 235 2.29 -2.49 -7.33
CA ILE A 235 2.07 -1.31 -6.49
C ILE A 235 3.36 -0.50 -6.34
N LEU A 236 4.50 -1.14 -6.09
CA LEU A 236 5.80 -0.45 -6.04
C LEU A 236 6.16 0.24 -7.35
N GLU A 237 5.85 -0.37 -8.50
CA GLU A 237 6.04 0.27 -9.80
C GLU A 237 5.18 1.54 -9.94
N LYS A 238 3.90 1.46 -9.53
CA LYS A 238 2.96 2.59 -9.56
C LYS A 238 3.39 3.72 -8.64
N LEU A 239 3.89 3.39 -7.45
CA LEU A 239 4.53 4.36 -6.56
C LEU A 239 5.68 5.03 -7.30
N GLY A 240 6.56 4.24 -7.91
CA GLY A 240 7.71 4.67 -8.71
C GLY A 240 7.39 5.67 -9.81
N GLY A 241 6.29 5.45 -10.52
CA GLY A 241 5.86 6.26 -11.67
C GLY A 241 5.15 7.56 -11.31
N HIS A 242 4.88 7.81 -10.02
CA HIS A 242 4.05 8.93 -9.58
C HIS A 242 4.79 10.26 -9.38
N LYS A 243 6.12 10.29 -9.57
CA LYS A 243 6.92 11.54 -9.62
C LYS A 243 6.94 12.12 -11.05
N ILE A 244 6.82 13.44 -11.13
CA ILE A 244 7.05 14.26 -12.33
C ILE A 244 8.55 14.28 -12.71
N GLU A 245 9.43 13.90 -11.78
CA GLU A 245 10.84 13.67 -12.03
C GLU A 245 11.05 12.16 -12.22
N GLU A 246 11.62 11.79 -13.38
CA GLU A 246 11.95 10.42 -13.79
C GLU A 246 12.99 9.79 -12.84
N THR A 247 12.60 9.48 -11.60
CA THR A 247 13.38 8.57 -10.78
C THR A 247 13.20 7.20 -11.42
N GLY A 248 14.23 6.65 -12.08
CA GLY A 248 14.18 5.36 -12.76
C GLY A 248 13.80 4.15 -11.88
N SER A 249 13.37 4.36 -10.64
CA SER A 249 12.85 3.36 -9.70
C SER A 249 11.71 2.56 -10.32
N ALA A 250 10.76 3.19 -11.01
CA ALA A 250 9.67 2.49 -11.70
C ALA A 250 10.21 1.48 -12.74
N ASP A 251 11.26 1.86 -13.47
CA ASP A 251 11.86 1.02 -14.49
C ASP A 251 12.56 -0.20 -13.90
N LEU A 252 13.30 -0.02 -12.79
CA LEU A 252 13.94 -1.14 -12.09
C LEU A 252 12.89 -2.10 -11.54
N VAL A 253 11.86 -1.60 -10.87
CA VAL A 253 10.77 -2.42 -10.31
C VAL A 253 10.01 -3.15 -11.43
N ARG A 254 9.72 -2.48 -12.55
CA ARG A 254 9.09 -3.10 -13.71
C ARG A 254 9.90 -4.28 -14.26
N LYS A 255 11.22 -4.12 -14.36
CA LYS A 255 12.11 -5.21 -14.81
C LYS A 255 12.19 -6.34 -13.79
N MET A 256 12.26 -6.03 -12.48
CA MET A 256 12.17 -7.04 -11.42
C MET A 256 10.88 -7.84 -11.51
N ARG A 257 9.73 -7.16 -11.72
CA ARG A 257 8.45 -7.84 -11.94
C ARG A 257 8.48 -8.73 -13.17
N GLY A 258 9.04 -8.28 -14.30
CA GLY A 258 9.20 -9.13 -15.48
C GLY A 258 10.01 -10.41 -15.21
N ILE A 259 11.09 -10.29 -14.44
CA ILE A 259 11.90 -11.45 -14.02
C ILE A 259 11.10 -12.37 -13.06
N TYR A 260 10.27 -11.80 -12.19
CA TYR A 260 9.35 -12.55 -11.33
C TYR A 260 8.32 -13.33 -12.18
N ASP A 261 7.69 -12.67 -13.14
CA ASP A 261 6.71 -13.28 -14.05
C ASP A 261 7.36 -14.43 -14.86
N GLU A 262 8.61 -14.29 -15.31
CA GLU A 262 9.37 -15.39 -15.91
C GLU A 262 9.56 -16.58 -14.94
N ALA A 263 9.84 -16.30 -13.66
CA ALA A 263 10.02 -17.33 -12.65
C ALA A 263 8.71 -18.08 -12.33
N VAL A 264 7.58 -17.37 -12.24
CA VAL A 264 6.24 -17.97 -12.08
C VAL A 264 5.91 -18.89 -13.25
N ASN A 265 6.16 -18.41 -14.49
CA ASN A 265 5.93 -19.21 -15.70
C ASN A 265 6.79 -20.49 -15.74
N ASP A 266 8.06 -20.42 -15.33
CA ASP A 266 8.94 -21.58 -15.25
C ASP A 266 8.52 -22.54 -14.13
N LEU A 267 8.04 -22.01 -13.00
CA LEU A 267 7.55 -22.80 -11.86
C LEU A 267 6.30 -23.60 -12.24
N GLY A 268 5.36 -23.00 -12.96
CA GLY A 268 4.17 -23.69 -13.48
C GLY A 268 4.51 -24.82 -14.46
N LYS A 269 5.67 -24.77 -15.13
CA LYS A 269 6.15 -25.83 -16.03
C LYS A 269 7.02 -26.86 -15.30
N ASN A 270 7.74 -26.45 -14.26
CA ASN A 270 8.65 -27.29 -13.50
C ASN A 270 8.65 -26.89 -12.01
N PRO A 271 8.03 -27.72 -11.14
CA PRO A 271 7.98 -27.49 -9.70
C PRO A 271 9.36 -27.39 -9.02
N LYS A 272 10.42 -27.93 -9.63
CA LYS A 272 11.81 -27.84 -9.14
C LYS A 272 12.53 -26.67 -9.79
N ILE A 273 12.01 -25.46 -9.59
CA ILE A 273 12.61 -24.24 -10.14
C ILE A 273 14.00 -23.96 -9.54
N ASN A 274 14.95 -23.55 -10.39
CA ASN A 274 16.22 -23.02 -9.93
C ASN A 274 16.07 -21.51 -9.64
N VAL A 275 15.75 -21.17 -8.40
CA VAL A 275 15.53 -19.77 -7.96
C VAL A 275 16.80 -18.91 -8.12
N GLU A 276 17.99 -19.50 -7.94
CA GLU A 276 19.27 -18.79 -8.05
C GLU A 276 19.52 -18.20 -9.44
N LYS A 277 19.01 -18.85 -10.48
CA LYS A 277 19.00 -18.32 -11.86
C LYS A 277 18.33 -16.94 -11.91
N TYR A 278 17.20 -16.80 -11.22
CA TYR A 278 16.39 -15.58 -11.22
C TYR A 278 16.96 -14.51 -10.30
N ILE A 279 17.50 -14.91 -9.14
CA ILE A 279 18.23 -14.00 -8.25
C ILE A 279 19.40 -13.37 -9.01
N SER A 280 20.17 -14.18 -9.73
CA SER A 280 21.29 -13.70 -10.56
C SER A 280 20.84 -12.71 -11.64
N LYS A 281 19.69 -12.96 -12.29
CA LYS A 281 19.09 -12.02 -13.27
C LYS A 281 18.71 -10.68 -12.63
N VAL A 282 18.03 -10.71 -11.48
CA VAL A 282 17.66 -9.50 -10.73
C VAL A 282 18.90 -8.71 -10.33
N ASN A 283 19.92 -9.39 -9.81
CA ASN A 283 21.17 -8.76 -9.42
C ASN A 283 21.86 -8.11 -10.63
N ALA A 284 21.94 -8.81 -11.77
CA ALA A 284 22.53 -8.26 -12.99
C ALA A 284 21.79 -6.99 -13.47
N GLU A 285 20.46 -7.00 -13.45
CA GLU A 285 19.66 -5.84 -13.86
C GLU A 285 19.81 -4.67 -12.87
N SER A 286 19.85 -4.96 -11.57
CA SER A 286 20.12 -3.99 -10.52
C SER A 286 21.47 -3.27 -10.71
N HIS A 287 22.54 -4.03 -11.02
CA HIS A 287 23.86 -3.48 -11.30
C HIS A 287 23.88 -2.63 -12.58
N ARG A 288 23.17 -3.06 -13.62
CA ARG A 288 23.02 -2.31 -14.86
C ARG A 288 22.30 -0.99 -14.62
N TRP A 289 21.21 -1.01 -13.88
CA TRP A 289 20.43 0.17 -13.53
C TRP A 289 21.29 1.19 -12.79
N ILE A 290 22.03 0.76 -11.76
CA ILE A 290 22.97 1.62 -11.03
C ILE A 290 24.04 2.20 -11.95
N SER A 291 24.61 1.37 -12.84
CA SER A 291 25.68 1.83 -13.74
C SER A 291 25.18 2.92 -14.69
N ASN A 292 23.95 2.78 -15.20
CA ASN A 292 23.34 3.78 -16.07
C ASN A 292 23.03 5.10 -15.31
N HIS A 293 22.53 5.01 -14.08
CA HIS A 293 22.23 6.20 -13.27
C HIS A 293 23.51 6.89 -12.77
N HIS A 294 24.60 6.15 -12.53
CA HIS A 294 25.91 6.73 -12.26
C HIS A 294 26.50 7.46 -13.46
N GLN A 295 26.32 6.97 -14.69
CA GLN A 295 26.78 7.67 -15.88
C GLN A 295 26.06 9.02 -16.04
N GLN A 296 24.76 9.06 -15.75
CA GLN A 296 23.96 10.30 -15.75
C GLN A 296 24.29 11.23 -14.57
N ALA A 297 24.61 10.68 -13.38
CA ALA A 297 25.02 11.47 -12.23
C ALA A 297 26.48 11.98 -12.33
N SER A 298 27.38 11.27 -13.03
CA SER A 298 28.77 11.71 -13.23
C SER A 298 28.89 12.89 -14.21
N SER A 299 27.91 13.07 -15.10
CA SER A 299 27.77 14.32 -15.86
C SER A 299 27.30 15.49 -14.98
N ASN A 300 26.72 15.22 -13.80
CA ASN A 300 26.10 16.22 -12.91
C ASN A 300 26.70 16.27 -11.48
N GLY A 301 27.78 15.54 -11.19
CA GLY A 301 28.62 15.72 -9.99
C GLY A 301 28.12 15.16 -8.64
N VAL A 302 27.28 14.12 -8.58
CA VAL A 302 26.80 13.55 -7.29
C VAL A 302 27.35 12.13 -7.03
N ASP A 303 27.96 11.91 -5.86
CA ASP A 303 28.61 10.66 -5.42
C ASP A 303 27.68 9.77 -4.59
N ILE A 304 27.47 8.52 -5.03
CA ILE A 304 26.58 7.51 -4.41
C ILE A 304 27.38 6.27 -3.93
N GLY A 305 28.67 6.43 -3.58
CA GLY A 305 29.55 5.34 -3.12
C GLY A 305 29.07 4.50 -1.91
N LYS A 306 28.02 4.94 -1.19
CA LYS A 306 27.45 4.22 -0.03
C LYS A 306 26.63 2.97 -0.41
N ALA A 307 25.88 3.01 -1.52
CA ALA A 307 25.02 1.88 -1.94
C ALA A 307 25.83 0.63 -2.34
N ARG A 308 26.99 0.84 -2.98
CA ARG A 308 27.94 -0.24 -3.35
C ARG A 308 28.54 -0.95 -2.13
N LYS A 309 28.80 -0.22 -1.03
CA LYS A 309 29.28 -0.83 0.23
C LYS A 309 28.20 -1.66 0.92
N ALA A 310 26.92 -1.30 0.78
CA ALA A 310 25.82 -2.05 1.38
C ALA A 310 25.61 -3.41 0.70
N LEU A 311 25.66 -3.48 -0.65
CA LEU A 311 25.49 -4.73 -1.39
C LEU A 311 26.64 -5.73 -1.21
N ASN A 312 27.88 -5.25 -1.06
CA ASN A 312 29.04 -6.11 -0.88
C ASN A 312 29.15 -6.72 0.53
N ASN A 313 28.28 -6.31 1.46
CA ASN A 313 28.30 -6.74 2.86
C ASN A 313 27.12 -7.65 3.24
N ILE A 314 26.29 -8.10 2.30
CA ILE A 314 25.20 -9.06 2.58
C ILE A 314 25.81 -10.47 2.70
N PRO A 315 25.85 -11.11 3.89
CA PRO A 315 26.40 -12.46 4.03
C PRO A 315 25.42 -13.50 3.45
N ALA A 316 25.94 -14.54 2.81
CA ALA A 316 25.18 -15.60 2.14
C ALA A 316 24.39 -16.56 3.07
N HIS A 317 24.25 -16.24 4.36
CA HIS A 317 23.48 -17.05 5.32
C HIS A 317 22.79 -16.17 6.36
N TYR A 318 21.45 -16.18 6.35
CA TYR A 318 20.65 -15.79 7.51
C TYR A 318 20.09 -17.05 8.17
N PRO A 319 20.43 -17.34 9.44
CA PRO A 319 19.60 -18.20 10.27
C PRO A 319 18.38 -17.40 10.76
N SER A 320 17.22 -18.05 10.68
CA SER A 320 15.99 -17.63 11.33
C SER A 320 16.16 -17.56 12.85
N ALA A 321 16.00 -16.38 13.46
CA ALA A 321 15.65 -16.27 14.88
C ALA A 321 15.07 -14.89 15.23
N LEU A 322 13.90 -14.92 15.88
CA LEU A 322 13.40 -13.85 16.73
C LEU A 322 14.45 -13.46 17.77
N TYR A 323 14.62 -12.16 18.04
CA TYR A 323 14.98 -11.71 19.39
C TYR A 323 14.28 -10.38 19.70
N TRP A 324 13.42 -10.47 20.71
CA TRP A 324 12.94 -9.34 21.50
C TRP A 324 14.11 -8.75 22.27
N VAL A 325 14.37 -7.44 22.12
CA VAL A 325 15.19 -6.71 23.08
C VAL A 325 14.26 -6.19 24.16
N LYS A 326 14.20 -6.95 25.26
CA LYS A 326 13.86 -6.41 26.58
C LYS A 326 15.05 -5.59 27.08
N ASP A 327 14.71 -4.60 27.90
CA ASP A 327 15.56 -3.86 28.84
C ASP A 327 16.36 -2.67 28.31
N PHE A 328 15.89 -1.47 28.65
CA PHE A 328 16.75 -0.45 29.26
C PHE A 328 16.02 0.19 30.46
N PRO A 329 16.73 0.45 31.58
CA PRO A 329 16.14 0.75 32.87
C PRO A 329 15.80 2.24 33.04
N LEU A 330 14.76 2.46 33.84
CA LEU A 330 14.43 3.74 34.46
C LEU A 330 15.59 4.21 35.34
N THR A 331 16.12 5.40 35.06
CA THR A 331 16.79 6.21 36.08
C THR A 331 15.98 7.46 36.34
N SER A 332 15.34 7.47 37.50
CA SER A 332 14.87 8.69 38.14
C SER A 332 16.08 9.48 38.65
N THR A 333 16.08 10.79 38.45
CA THR A 333 16.61 11.70 39.47
C THR A 333 15.82 13.01 39.40
N ARG A 334 15.34 13.36 40.60
CA ARG A 334 14.74 14.59 41.13
C ARG A 334 14.91 15.88 40.35
#